data_AF-A0AAP3UYD8-F1
#
_entry.id   AF-A0AAP3UYD8-F1
#
_cell.length_a   1.000
_cell.length_b   1.000
_cell.length_c   1.000
_cell.angle_alpha   90.00
_cell.angle_beta   90.00
_cell.angle_gamma   90.00
#
_symmetry.space_group_name_H-M   'P 1'
#
loop_
_entity.id
_entity.type
_entity.pdbx_description
1 polymer ?
#
loop_
_entity_poly.entity_id
_entity_poly.type
_entity_poly.pdbx_seq_one_letter_code
_entity_poly.pdbx_strand_id
1 'polypeptide(L)'
;MGQTDGSATSVRGREDWTQREETATALLVEPAAGEAPRPPPGMDMSGDDREMATAVGELVERRQKLLEREQSLELRMQTLAVVEGRVAAQLEQLEAYAAELEGLAKQLVARDKEDKLQLVRFYEAMKPKSAAEILDRLELAALLPIVRAMRETRFAAIAAHMSPERVRTITSALAAPASPPSFPPTPEAARVQPRSRRRRPGMPNRRQDRRDRQAGTRSWAIRHHKGGR
;
A
#
# COMPACT_ATOMS: atom_id res chain seq x y z
N MET A 1 -32.40 -24.62 46.14
CA MET A 1 -31.83 -23.63 45.21
C MET A 1 -30.93 -24.35 44.22
N GLY A 2 -31.15 -24.19 42.93
CA GLY A 2 -30.32 -24.81 41.90
C GLY A 2 -31.00 -24.78 40.55
N GLN A 3 -30.92 -23.64 39.87
CA GLN A 3 -31.18 -23.52 38.45
C GLN A 3 -30.20 -22.48 37.91
N THR A 4 -29.19 -22.98 37.20
CA THR A 4 -28.38 -22.20 36.27
C THR A 4 -28.86 -22.63 34.90
N ASP A 5 -29.53 -21.74 34.19
CA ASP A 5 -29.85 -21.95 32.79
C ASP A 5 -28.59 -21.65 31.97
N GLY A 6 -27.80 -22.68 31.74
CA GLY A 6 -26.88 -22.74 30.61
C GLY A 6 -27.71 -22.98 29.35
N SER A 7 -28.11 -21.92 28.67
CA SER A 7 -28.71 -22.04 27.34
C SER A 7 -27.61 -22.41 26.34
N ALA A 8 -27.63 -23.70 26.01
CA ALA A 8 -26.89 -24.32 24.93
C ALA A 8 -27.07 -23.52 23.63
N THR A 9 -26.00 -22.89 23.16
CA THR A 9 -25.85 -22.46 21.78
C THR A 9 -25.71 -23.71 20.91
N SER A 10 -26.85 -24.26 20.50
CA SER A 10 -26.94 -25.29 19.49
C SER A 10 -26.42 -24.74 18.17
N VAL A 11 -25.27 -25.25 17.77
CA VAL A 11 -24.86 -25.40 16.37
C VAL A 11 -26.04 -26.00 15.58
N ARG A 12 -26.61 -25.20 14.68
CA ARG A 12 -27.57 -25.63 13.65
C ARG A 12 -27.12 -24.87 12.39
N GLY A 13 -26.22 -25.48 11.61
CA GLY A 13 -26.56 -26.06 10.30
C GLY A 13 -26.74 -24.90 9.31
N ARG A 14 -25.71 -24.40 8.62
CA ARG A 14 -24.96 -25.00 7.49
C ARG A 14 -25.86 -25.41 6.30
N GLU A 15 -27.13 -25.02 6.26
CA GLU A 15 -28.08 -25.44 5.22
C GLU A 15 -29.08 -24.32 4.92
N ASP A 16 -28.57 -23.16 4.52
CA ASP A 16 -29.39 -21.97 4.26
C ASP A 16 -28.92 -21.17 3.02
N TRP A 17 -27.95 -21.72 2.27
CA TRP A 17 -27.42 -21.11 1.04
C TRP A 17 -28.00 -21.70 -0.26
N THR A 18 -28.66 -22.86 -0.21
CA THR A 18 -29.21 -23.51 -1.43
C THR A 18 -30.66 -23.14 -1.73
N GLN A 19 -31.38 -22.48 -0.81
CA GLN A 19 -32.81 -22.17 -1.00
C GLN A 19 -33.07 -20.76 -1.58
N ARG A 20 -32.01 -19.97 -1.79
CA ARG A 20 -32.08 -18.65 -2.45
C ARG A 20 -31.76 -18.68 -3.94
N GLU A 21 -31.30 -19.81 -4.47
CA GLU A 21 -31.06 -19.95 -5.92
C GLU A 21 -32.35 -20.26 -6.69
N GLU A 22 -33.43 -20.72 -6.04
CA GLU A 22 -34.67 -21.09 -6.74
C GLU A 22 -35.63 -19.92 -7.04
N THR A 23 -35.48 -18.75 -6.40
CA THR A 23 -36.33 -17.58 -6.73
C THR A 23 -35.76 -16.71 -7.84
N ALA A 24 -34.59 -17.04 -8.40
CA ALA A 24 -33.93 -16.24 -9.43
C ALA A 24 -34.37 -16.56 -10.88
N THR A 25 -35.34 -17.46 -11.07
CA THR A 25 -35.80 -17.89 -12.41
C THR A 25 -37.25 -17.50 -12.70
N ALA A 26 -37.69 -16.30 -12.29
CA ALA A 26 -39.07 -15.86 -12.51
C ALA A 26 -39.26 -14.39 -12.96
N LEU A 27 -38.20 -13.71 -13.41
CA LEU A 27 -38.32 -12.38 -14.05
C LEU A 27 -37.51 -12.32 -15.35
N LEU A 28 -37.75 -13.28 -16.23
CA LEU A 28 -37.73 -12.97 -17.66
C LEU A 28 -39.10 -12.38 -17.97
N VAL A 29 -39.26 -11.08 -17.67
CA VAL A 29 -40.26 -10.29 -18.41
C VAL A 29 -39.68 -10.24 -19.82
N GLU A 30 -40.17 -11.14 -20.67
CA GLU A 30 -40.05 -10.95 -22.11
C GLU A 30 -40.44 -9.50 -22.38
N PRO A 31 -39.57 -8.69 -23.03
CA PRO A 31 -40.08 -7.46 -23.59
C PRO A 31 -41.14 -7.93 -24.55
N ALA A 32 -42.41 -7.68 -24.21
CA ALA A 32 -43.49 -7.72 -25.16
C ALA A 32 -43.02 -6.81 -26.29
N ALA A 33 -42.48 -7.43 -27.33
CA ALA A 33 -42.36 -6.86 -28.63
C ALA A 33 -43.81 -6.59 -29.00
N GLY A 34 -44.30 -5.41 -28.60
CA GLY A 34 -45.51 -4.84 -29.10
C GLY A 34 -45.30 -4.77 -30.59
N GLU A 35 -45.80 -5.78 -31.28
CA GLU A 35 -45.85 -5.85 -32.71
C GLU A 35 -46.46 -4.51 -33.14
N ALA A 36 -45.64 -3.70 -33.81
CA ALA A 36 -46.12 -2.47 -34.42
C ALA A 36 -47.39 -2.86 -35.20
N PRO A 37 -48.52 -2.16 -35.01
CA PRO A 37 -49.77 -2.55 -35.66
C PRO A 37 -49.51 -2.62 -37.16
N ARG A 38 -49.48 -3.83 -37.71
CA ARG A 38 -49.44 -4.00 -39.17
C ARG A 38 -50.75 -3.44 -39.69
N PRO A 39 -50.73 -2.46 -40.60
CA PRO A 39 -51.96 -1.98 -41.19
C PRO A 39 -52.66 -3.15 -41.89
N PRO A 40 -54.01 -3.23 -41.81
CA PRO A 40 -54.78 -4.28 -42.46
C PRO A 40 -54.46 -4.32 -43.97
N PRO A 41 -54.25 -5.50 -44.56
CA PRO A 41 -53.91 -5.59 -45.98
C PRO A 41 -55.08 -5.10 -46.84
N GLY A 42 -54.89 -3.99 -47.56
CA GLY A 42 -55.85 -3.48 -48.55
C GLY A 42 -56.15 -1.98 -48.55
N MET A 43 -55.50 -1.15 -47.73
CA MET A 43 -55.60 0.31 -47.88
C MET A 43 -54.41 0.88 -48.64
N ASP A 44 -54.71 1.56 -49.74
CA ASP A 44 -53.77 2.38 -50.50
C ASP A 44 -53.41 3.60 -49.64
N MET A 45 -52.42 3.44 -48.76
CA MET A 45 -51.88 4.52 -47.94
C MET A 45 -51.41 5.66 -48.86
N SER A 46 -51.84 6.88 -48.59
CA SER A 46 -51.31 8.08 -49.26
C SER A 46 -49.80 8.17 -49.02
N GLY A 47 -49.07 8.88 -49.89
CA GLY A 47 -47.62 9.11 -49.71
C GLY A 47 -47.28 9.63 -48.31
N ASP A 48 -48.10 10.55 -47.80
CA ASP A 48 -47.96 11.16 -46.49
C ASP A 48 -48.13 10.16 -45.33
N ASP A 49 -49.05 9.20 -45.46
CA ASP A 49 -49.29 8.19 -44.42
C ASP A 49 -48.14 7.17 -44.32
N ARG A 50 -47.45 6.90 -45.44
CA ARG A 50 -46.25 6.06 -45.46
C ARG A 50 -45.07 6.75 -44.80
N GLU A 51 -44.86 8.04 -45.08
CA GLU A 51 -43.82 8.84 -44.43
C GLU A 51 -44.04 8.93 -42.91
N MET A 52 -45.29 9.17 -42.49
CA MET A 52 -45.67 9.17 -41.07
C MET A 52 -45.44 7.81 -40.40
N ALA A 53 -45.78 6.71 -41.06
CA ALA A 53 -45.52 5.37 -40.54
C ALA A 53 -44.01 5.09 -40.37
N THR A 54 -43.18 5.55 -41.31
CA THR A 54 -41.71 5.43 -41.19
C THR A 54 -41.15 6.27 -40.03
N ALA A 55 -41.60 7.51 -39.88
CA ALA A 55 -41.17 8.39 -38.79
C ALA A 55 -41.56 7.83 -37.41
N VAL A 56 -42.75 7.25 -37.28
CA VAL A 56 -43.17 6.58 -36.03
C VAL A 56 -42.29 5.35 -35.75
N GLY A 57 -41.95 4.56 -36.78
CA GLY A 57 -41.01 3.44 -36.66
C GLY A 57 -39.65 3.86 -36.12
N GLU A 58 -39.05 4.91 -36.69
CA GLU A 58 -37.75 5.47 -36.24
C GLU A 58 -37.79 5.96 -34.78
N LEU A 59 -38.89 6.59 -34.37
CA LEU A 59 -39.09 7.02 -32.98
C LEU A 59 -39.22 5.85 -32.01
N VAL A 60 -39.89 4.77 -32.40
CA VAL A 60 -40.01 3.54 -31.61
C VAL A 60 -38.64 2.87 -31.45
N GLU A 61 -37.87 2.72 -32.53
CA GLU A 61 -36.51 2.19 -32.46
C GLU A 61 -35.61 3.04 -31.56
N ARG A 62 -35.69 4.36 -31.69
CA ARG A 62 -34.93 5.29 -30.84
C ARG A 62 -35.33 5.15 -29.38
N ARG A 63 -36.62 5.00 -29.08
CA ARG A 63 -37.11 4.77 -27.72
C ARG A 63 -36.55 3.45 -27.16
N GLN A 64 -36.58 2.36 -27.92
CA GLN A 64 -36.02 1.07 -27.49
C GLN A 64 -34.52 1.19 -27.16
N LYS A 65 -33.73 1.82 -28.04
CA LYS A 65 -32.30 2.07 -27.79
C LYS A 65 -32.05 2.92 -26.55
N LEU A 66 -32.93 3.86 -26.22
CA LEU A 66 -32.82 4.67 -25.00
C LEU A 66 -33.16 3.84 -23.76
N LEU A 67 -34.21 3.02 -23.79
CA LEU A 67 -34.60 2.14 -22.69
C LEU A 67 -33.49 1.12 -22.37
N GLU A 68 -32.88 0.51 -23.38
CA GLU A 68 -31.74 -0.40 -23.20
C GLU A 68 -30.55 0.31 -22.53
N ARG A 69 -30.25 1.54 -22.95
CA ARG A 69 -29.18 2.35 -22.33
C ARG A 69 -29.51 2.70 -20.89
N GLU A 70 -30.74 3.11 -20.61
CA GLU A 70 -31.20 3.45 -19.27
C GLU A 70 -31.07 2.25 -18.32
N GLN A 71 -31.55 1.07 -18.72
CA GLN A 71 -31.38 -0.16 -17.95
C GLN A 71 -29.90 -0.52 -17.72
N SER A 72 -29.05 -0.35 -18.75
CA SER A 72 -27.63 -0.62 -18.63
C SER A 72 -26.92 0.34 -17.67
N LEU A 73 -27.36 1.60 -17.61
CA LEU A 73 -26.82 2.61 -16.71
C LEU A 73 -27.29 2.35 -15.28
N GLU A 74 -28.56 2.02 -15.09
CA GLU A 74 -29.13 1.68 -13.78
C GLU A 74 -28.37 0.51 -13.14
N LEU A 75 -28.12 -0.56 -13.89
CA LEU A 75 -27.33 -1.70 -13.41
C LEU A 75 -25.90 -1.30 -13.01
N ARG A 76 -25.26 -0.44 -13.81
CA ARG A 76 -23.92 0.08 -13.50
C ARG A 76 -23.92 0.94 -12.24
N MET A 77 -24.92 1.80 -12.07
CA MET A 77 -25.06 2.65 -10.89
C MET A 77 -25.25 1.82 -9.62
N GLN A 78 -26.09 0.78 -9.67
CA GLN A 78 -26.27 -0.14 -8.55
C GLN A 78 -24.98 -0.88 -8.20
N THR A 79 -24.24 -1.35 -9.21
CA THR A 79 -22.95 -2.02 -9.00
C THR A 79 -21.92 -1.07 -8.39
N LEU A 80 -21.85 0.17 -8.88
CA LEU A 80 -20.95 1.19 -8.33
C LEU A 80 -21.30 1.54 -6.89
N ALA A 81 -22.58 1.69 -6.55
CA ALA A 81 -23.02 1.97 -5.18
C ALA A 81 -22.60 0.86 -4.21
N VAL A 82 -22.69 -0.42 -4.62
CA VAL A 82 -22.21 -1.55 -3.81
C VAL A 82 -20.68 -1.49 -3.62
N VAL A 83 -19.94 -1.16 -4.68
CA VAL A 83 -18.48 -1.03 -4.60
C VAL A 83 -18.08 0.15 -3.72
N GLU A 84 -18.71 1.30 -3.86
CA GLU A 84 -18.49 2.48 -3.01
C GLU A 84 -18.75 2.17 -1.54
N GLY A 85 -19.85 1.50 -1.23
CA GLY A 85 -20.15 1.04 0.13
C GLY A 85 -19.07 0.09 0.67
N ARG A 86 -18.57 -0.83 -0.15
CA ARG A 86 -17.48 -1.74 0.25
C ARG A 86 -16.18 -0.98 0.49
N VAL A 87 -15.85 0.00 -0.35
CA VAL A 87 -14.64 0.82 -0.19
C VAL A 87 -14.73 1.68 1.07
N ALA A 88 -15.89 2.29 1.34
CA ALA A 88 -16.13 3.05 2.57
C ALA A 88 -15.94 2.17 3.82
N ALA A 89 -16.53 0.97 3.84
CA ALA A 89 -16.35 0.03 4.95
C ALA A 89 -14.90 -0.41 5.13
N GLN A 90 -14.15 -0.61 4.03
CA GLN A 90 -12.72 -0.93 4.11
C GLN A 90 -11.90 0.25 4.64
N LEU A 91 -12.26 1.48 4.29
CA LEU A 91 -11.59 2.67 4.78
C LEU A 91 -11.79 2.83 6.30
N GLU A 92 -13.01 2.68 6.78
CA GLU A 92 -13.32 2.73 8.22
C GLU A 92 -12.54 1.65 9.00
N GLN A 93 -12.44 0.43 8.46
CA GLN A 93 -11.65 -0.64 9.07
C GLN A 93 -10.15 -0.29 9.12
N LEU A 94 -9.60 0.28 8.04
CA LEU A 94 -8.20 0.70 8.00
C LEU A 94 -7.91 1.85 8.96
N GLU A 95 -8.83 2.80 9.10
CA GLU A 95 -8.72 3.89 10.08
C GLU A 95 -8.78 3.34 11.51
N ALA A 96 -9.67 2.39 11.80
CA ALA A 96 -9.74 1.72 13.09
C ALA A 96 -8.43 0.98 13.42
N TYR A 97 -7.87 0.24 12.46
CA TYR A 97 -6.58 -0.44 12.65
C TYR A 97 -5.43 0.55 12.80
N ALA A 98 -5.42 1.66 12.05
CA ALA A 98 -4.40 2.69 12.20
C ALA A 98 -4.43 3.31 13.60
N ALA A 99 -5.64 3.61 14.12
CA ALA A 99 -5.82 4.13 15.47
C ALA A 99 -5.41 3.12 16.55
N GLU A 100 -5.75 1.83 16.37
CA GLU A 100 -5.34 0.76 17.28
C GLU A 100 -3.81 0.59 17.30
N LEU A 101 -3.18 0.55 16.12
CA LEU A 101 -1.72 0.46 16.00
C LEU A 101 -1.01 1.67 16.62
N GLU A 102 -1.55 2.88 16.43
CA GLU A 102 -1.01 4.08 17.08
C GLU A 102 -1.16 3.99 18.62
N GLY A 103 -2.29 3.48 19.09
CA GLY A 103 -2.54 3.22 20.51
C GLY A 103 -1.53 2.23 21.10
N LEU A 104 -1.33 1.09 20.44
CA LEU A 104 -0.36 0.05 20.84
C LEU A 104 1.07 0.59 20.80
N ALA A 105 1.44 1.34 19.75
CA ALA A 105 2.77 1.95 19.66
C ALA A 105 3.02 2.94 20.81
N LYS A 106 2.04 3.77 21.16
CA LYS A 106 2.12 4.68 22.32
C LYS A 106 2.26 3.92 23.63
N GLN A 107 1.51 2.82 23.81
CA GLN A 107 1.61 1.98 25.00
C GLN A 107 2.98 1.30 25.12
N LEU A 108 3.52 0.76 24.03
CA LEU A 108 4.86 0.17 24.00
C LEU A 108 5.93 1.20 24.37
N VAL A 109 5.88 2.39 23.76
CA VAL A 109 6.84 3.46 24.10
C VAL A 109 6.71 3.90 25.56
N ALA A 110 5.49 3.95 26.10
CA ALA A 110 5.27 4.27 27.51
C ALA A 110 5.81 3.19 28.44
N ARG A 111 5.58 1.91 28.14
CA ARG A 111 6.10 0.76 28.90
C ARG A 111 7.62 0.70 28.86
N ASP A 112 8.22 0.83 27.68
CA ASP A 112 9.67 0.89 27.52
C ASP A 112 10.29 2.04 28.34
N LYS A 113 9.62 3.21 28.39
CA LYS A 113 10.06 4.33 29.23
C LYS A 113 9.94 4.01 30.71
N GLU A 114 8.83 3.40 31.13
CA GLU A 114 8.59 3.01 32.51
C GLU A 114 9.61 1.98 33.00
N ASP A 115 9.85 0.91 32.23
CA ASP A 115 10.82 -0.13 32.53
C ASP A 115 12.24 0.44 32.65
N LYS A 116 12.62 1.34 31.73
CA LYS A 116 13.90 2.07 31.80
C LYS A 116 13.99 2.94 33.06
N LEU A 117 12.92 3.66 33.41
CA LEU A 117 12.89 4.48 34.62
C LEU A 117 12.97 3.62 35.89
N GLN A 118 12.36 2.44 35.91
CA GLN A 118 12.47 1.49 37.02
C GLN A 118 13.92 1.01 37.19
N LEU A 119 14.60 0.66 36.09
CA LEU A 119 16.02 0.31 36.11
C LEU A 119 16.88 1.46 36.65
N VAL A 120 16.66 2.68 36.16
CA VAL A 120 17.37 3.88 36.65
C VAL A 120 17.14 4.07 38.15
N ARG A 121 15.90 3.98 38.63
CA ARG A 121 15.57 4.12 40.06
C ARG A 121 16.28 3.07 40.92
N PHE A 122 16.36 1.83 40.45
CA PHE A 122 17.08 0.77 41.15
C PHE A 122 18.56 1.12 41.33
N TYR A 123 19.22 1.59 40.27
CA TYR A 123 20.62 2.00 40.35
C TYR A 123 20.83 3.29 41.15
N GLU A 124 19.89 4.25 41.10
CA GLU A 124 19.96 5.49 41.89
C GLU A 124 19.75 5.26 43.40
N ALA A 125 18.97 4.23 43.78
CA ALA A 125 18.73 3.85 45.18
C ALA A 125 19.91 3.09 45.80
N MET A 126 20.79 2.51 44.97
CA MET A 126 21.97 1.77 45.43
C MET A 126 23.13 2.70 45.83
N LYS A 127 24.08 2.17 46.61
CA LYS A 127 25.32 2.89 46.96
C LYS A 127 26.13 3.22 45.70
N PRO A 128 26.68 4.45 45.55
CA PRO A 128 27.39 4.86 44.34
C PRO A 128 28.55 3.95 43.94
N LYS A 129 29.31 3.45 44.92
CA LYS A 129 30.42 2.51 44.69
C LYS A 129 29.94 1.17 44.10
N SER A 130 28.85 0.60 44.63
CA SER A 130 28.30 -0.66 44.13
C SER A 130 27.68 -0.49 42.73
N ALA A 131 27.01 0.63 42.47
CA ALA A 131 26.50 0.94 41.14
C ALA A 131 27.64 1.10 40.12
N ALA A 132 28.74 1.77 40.49
CA ALA A 132 29.90 1.94 39.62
C ALA A 132 30.52 0.61 39.18
N GLU A 133 30.70 -0.33 40.11
CA GLU A 133 31.25 -1.67 39.82
C GLU A 133 30.41 -2.47 38.81
N ILE A 134 29.08 -2.30 38.85
CA ILE A 134 28.14 -2.96 37.93
C ILE A 134 28.13 -2.27 36.56
N LEU A 135 28.02 -0.93 36.55
CA LEU A 135 27.92 -0.14 35.31
C LEU A 135 29.24 -0.13 34.52
N ASP A 136 30.39 -0.27 35.18
CA ASP A 136 31.70 -0.39 34.50
C ASP A 136 31.79 -1.66 33.65
N ARG A 137 31.12 -2.75 34.06
CA ARG A 137 31.11 -4.04 33.37
C ARG A 137 30.04 -4.13 32.28
N LEU A 138 29.08 -3.21 32.26
CA LEU A 138 27.97 -3.22 31.31
C LEU A 138 28.42 -2.72 29.94
N GLU A 139 27.84 -3.24 28.87
CA GLU A 139 28.12 -2.79 27.50
C GLU A 139 27.64 -1.35 27.27
N LEU A 140 28.37 -0.58 26.44
CA LEU A 140 28.09 0.83 26.20
C LEU A 140 26.67 1.06 25.62
N ALA A 141 26.19 0.16 24.77
CA ALA A 141 24.87 0.25 24.13
C ALA A 141 23.71 0.19 25.15
N ALA A 142 23.84 -0.62 26.20
CA ALA A 142 22.84 -0.72 27.26
C ALA A 142 23.00 0.39 28.32
N LEU A 143 24.21 0.88 28.53
CA LEU A 143 24.52 1.90 29.53
C LEU A 143 24.02 3.30 29.13
N LEU A 144 24.17 3.69 27.85
CA LEU A 144 23.83 5.04 27.38
C LEU A 144 22.36 5.44 27.63
N PRO A 145 21.35 4.60 27.33
CA PRO A 145 19.96 4.93 27.62
C PRO A 145 19.70 5.14 29.12
N ILE A 146 20.36 4.37 29.98
CA ILE A 146 20.21 4.45 31.45
C ILE A 146 20.81 5.77 31.94
N VAL A 147 22.03 6.09 31.52
CA VAL A 147 22.72 7.32 31.93
C VAL A 147 21.99 8.57 31.45
N ARG A 148 21.42 8.56 30.24
CA ARG A 148 20.59 9.67 29.71
C ARG A 148 19.32 9.92 30.50
N ALA A 149 18.75 8.89 31.11
CA ALA A 149 17.53 8.99 31.91
C ALA A 149 17.80 9.23 33.41
N MET A 150 19.06 9.12 33.85
CA MET A 150 19.47 9.31 35.24
C MET A 150 19.71 10.78 35.58
N ARG A 151 19.54 11.14 36.85
CA ARG A 151 19.90 12.49 37.34
C ARG A 151 21.40 12.73 37.22
N GLU A 152 21.78 13.89 36.68
CA GLU A 152 23.18 14.29 36.48
C GLU A 152 24.02 14.22 37.76
N THR A 153 23.45 14.65 38.89
CA THR A 153 24.13 14.61 40.20
C THR A 153 24.39 13.19 40.70
N ARG A 154 23.46 12.25 40.45
CA ARG A 154 23.62 10.83 40.80
C ARG A 154 24.68 10.18 39.92
N PHE A 155 24.64 10.45 38.62
CA PHE A 155 25.65 9.96 37.69
C PHE A 155 27.05 10.46 38.07
N ALA A 156 27.23 11.74 38.42
CA ALA A 156 28.51 12.27 38.87
C ALA A 156 29.07 11.55 40.11
N ALA A 157 28.21 11.24 41.08
CA ALA A 157 28.60 10.49 42.28
C ALA A 157 29.02 9.04 41.96
N ILE A 158 28.40 8.42 40.96
CA ILE A 158 28.76 7.07 40.50
C ILE A 158 30.05 7.11 39.68
N ALA A 159 30.17 8.07 38.75
CA ALA A 159 31.33 8.24 37.88
C ALA A 159 32.63 8.48 38.67
N ALA A 160 32.55 9.10 39.86
CA ALA A 160 33.69 9.25 40.77
C ALA A 160 34.30 7.92 41.26
N HIS A 161 33.53 6.83 41.21
CA HIS A 161 33.97 5.49 41.60
C HIS A 161 34.20 4.54 40.40
N MET A 162 33.99 5.03 39.16
CA MET A 162 34.22 4.27 37.93
C MET A 162 35.65 4.43 37.43
N SER A 163 36.07 3.56 36.51
CA SER A 163 37.35 3.74 35.82
C SER A 163 37.36 5.00 34.93
N PRO A 164 38.45 5.79 34.93
CA PRO A 164 38.50 7.08 34.23
C PRO A 164 38.34 6.93 32.70
N GLU A 165 38.86 5.85 32.12
CA GLU A 165 38.69 5.57 30.69
C GLU A 165 37.25 5.24 30.32
N ARG A 166 36.51 4.56 31.21
CA ARG A 166 35.08 4.29 30.99
C ARG A 166 34.26 5.56 31.04
N VAL A 167 34.51 6.44 32.00
CA VAL A 167 33.82 7.74 32.11
C VAL A 167 34.04 8.58 30.86
N ARG A 168 35.27 8.67 30.34
CA ARG A 168 35.57 9.36 29.07
C ARG A 168 34.80 8.78 27.89
N THR A 169 34.67 7.46 27.83
CA THR A 169 33.92 6.77 26.77
C THR A 169 32.43 7.09 26.86
N ILE A 170 31.86 7.12 28.07
CA ILE A 170 30.46 7.46 28.30
C ILE A 170 30.19 8.93 27.94
N THR A 171 31.03 9.86 28.40
CA THR A 171 30.83 11.29 28.13
C THR A 171 30.97 11.64 26.66
N SER A 172 31.96 11.06 25.96
CA SER A 172 32.08 11.22 24.51
C SER A 172 30.88 10.67 23.75
N ALA A 173 30.36 9.51 24.15
CA ALA A 173 29.18 8.92 23.55
C ALA A 173 27.86 9.66 23.90
N LEU A 174 27.78 10.32 25.06
CA LEU A 174 26.67 11.20 25.41
C LEU A 174 26.65 12.48 24.58
N ALA A 175 27.82 13.04 24.26
CA ALA A 175 27.97 14.22 23.42
C ALA A 175 27.64 13.97 21.95
N ALA A 176 27.72 12.72 21.48
CA ALA A 176 27.32 12.36 20.11
C ALA A 176 25.80 12.48 19.93
N PRO A 177 25.31 13.14 18.86
CA PRO A 177 23.88 13.23 18.58
C PRO A 177 23.32 11.82 18.40
N ALA A 178 22.16 11.55 19.01
CA ALA A 178 21.47 10.27 18.86
C ALA A 178 21.22 10.01 17.37
N SER A 179 21.75 8.89 16.85
CA SER A 179 21.47 8.47 15.49
C SER A 179 19.95 8.35 15.33
N PRO A 180 19.33 9.00 14.33
CA PRO A 180 17.89 8.95 14.15
C PRO A 180 17.43 7.50 13.97
N PRO A 181 16.21 7.14 14.40
CA PRO A 181 15.68 5.80 14.19
C PRO A 181 15.72 5.48 12.69
N SER A 182 16.51 4.47 12.35
CA SER A 182 16.59 3.91 11.01
C SER A 182 15.29 3.17 10.74
N PHE A 183 14.36 3.78 10.01
CA PHE A 183 13.25 3.04 9.45
C PHE A 183 13.81 2.07 8.40
N PRO A 184 13.44 0.77 8.43
CA PRO A 184 13.76 -0.12 7.33
C PRO A 184 13.18 0.51 6.04
N PRO A 185 13.95 0.52 4.93
CA PRO A 185 13.42 1.04 3.67
C PRO A 185 12.14 0.26 3.34
N THR A 186 11.03 0.96 3.16
CA THR A 186 9.79 0.33 2.74
C THR A 186 10.04 -0.47 1.45
N PRO A 187 9.45 -1.67 1.31
CA PRO A 187 9.70 -2.55 0.16
C PRO A 187 9.32 -1.92 -1.19
N GLU A 188 8.60 -0.80 -1.18
CA GLU A 188 8.26 -0.01 -2.36
C GLU A 188 9.47 0.75 -2.94
N ALA A 189 10.38 1.26 -2.11
CA ALA A 189 11.61 1.92 -2.58
C ALA A 189 12.57 0.95 -3.30
N ALA A 190 12.47 -0.35 -3.02
CA ALA A 190 13.25 -1.39 -3.70
C ALA A 190 12.68 -1.80 -5.08
N ARG A 191 11.37 -1.55 -5.32
CA ARG A 191 10.70 -1.89 -6.59
C ARG A 191 10.87 -0.82 -7.66
N VAL A 192 11.10 0.44 -7.26
CA VAL A 192 11.46 1.54 -8.16
C VAL A 192 12.98 1.61 -8.37
N GLN A 193 13.61 0.48 -8.67
CA GLN A 193 14.89 0.56 -9.36
C GLN A 193 14.58 1.07 -10.77
N PRO A 194 15.24 2.14 -11.26
CA PRO A 194 15.14 2.47 -12.68
C PRO A 194 15.60 1.21 -13.39
N ARG A 195 14.70 0.55 -14.13
CA ARG A 195 15.04 -0.57 -15.00
C ARG A 195 16.14 -0.04 -15.89
N SER A 196 17.39 -0.30 -15.50
CA SER A 196 18.57 0.06 -16.27
C SER A 196 18.25 -0.52 -17.63
N ARG A 197 18.09 0.40 -18.60
CA ARG A 197 17.58 0.09 -19.94
C ARG A 197 18.28 -1.18 -20.36
N ARG A 198 17.56 -2.31 -20.37
CA ARG A 198 18.13 -3.58 -20.80
C ARG A 198 18.66 -3.27 -22.18
N ARG A 199 19.99 -3.21 -22.30
CA ARG A 199 20.68 -3.07 -23.56
C ARG A 199 20.09 -4.16 -24.44
N ARG A 200 19.32 -3.76 -25.46
CA ARG A 200 18.91 -4.69 -26.51
C ARG A 200 20.20 -5.34 -27.03
N PRO A 201 20.35 -6.68 -26.94
CA PRO A 201 21.53 -7.33 -27.50
C PRO A 201 21.50 -7.08 -29.01
N GLY A 202 22.59 -6.59 -29.58
CA GLY A 202 22.78 -6.54 -31.04
C GLY A 202 22.66 -5.18 -31.74
N MET A 203 22.54 -4.05 -31.04
CA MET A 203 22.71 -2.75 -31.73
C MET A 203 24.18 -2.31 -31.76
N PRO A 204 24.79 -2.09 -32.94
CA PRO A 204 26.15 -1.59 -33.03
C PRO A 204 26.23 -0.18 -32.45
N ASN A 205 27.25 0.04 -31.61
CA ASN A 205 27.48 1.31 -30.96
C ASN A 205 27.90 2.36 -32.01
N ARG A 206 27.00 3.30 -32.34
CA ARG A 206 27.28 4.40 -33.29
C ARG A 206 28.50 5.26 -32.90
N ARG A 207 28.98 5.19 -31.65
CA ARG A 207 30.21 5.85 -31.21
C ARG A 207 31.50 5.11 -31.61
N GLN A 208 31.45 3.79 -31.82
CA GLN A 208 32.59 3.02 -32.37
C GLN A 208 32.70 3.21 -33.89
N ASP A 209 31.57 3.21 -34.60
CA ASP A 209 31.51 3.34 -36.08
C ASP A 209 32.14 4.66 -36.58
N ARG A 210 31.99 5.75 -35.83
CA ARG A 210 32.68 7.02 -36.15
C ARG A 210 34.21 6.98 -35.96
N ARG A 211 34.74 6.14 -35.07
CA ARG A 211 36.19 5.99 -34.89
C ARG A 211 36.79 5.09 -35.97
N ASP A 212 36.07 4.03 -36.36
CA ASP A 212 36.55 3.08 -37.36
C ASP A 212 36.58 3.70 -38.77
N ARG A 213 35.63 4.60 -39.10
CA ARG A 213 35.69 5.38 -40.34
C ARG A 213 36.86 6.38 -40.40
N GLN A 214 37.34 6.89 -39.27
CA GLN A 214 38.52 7.76 -39.23
C GLN A 214 39.84 6.97 -39.28
N ALA A 215 39.85 5.71 -38.82
CA ALA A 215 41.01 4.84 -38.93
C ALA A 215 41.23 4.34 -40.37
N GLY A 216 40.14 4.10 -41.13
CA GLY A 216 40.22 3.66 -42.53
C GLY A 216 40.80 4.70 -43.50
N THR A 217 40.56 6.00 -43.27
CA THR A 217 41.07 7.06 -44.17
C THR A 217 42.54 7.40 -43.95
N ARG A 218 43.12 7.04 -42.79
CA ARG A 218 44.56 7.24 -42.53
C ARG A 218 45.45 6.15 -43.14
N SER A 219 44.89 5.01 -43.56
CA SER A 219 45.66 3.91 -44.15
C SER A 219 45.94 4.08 -45.66
N TRP A 220 45.11 4.85 -46.39
CA TRP A 220 45.37 5.12 -47.82
C TRP A 220 46.42 6.21 -48.04
N ALA A 221 46.62 7.12 -47.08
CA ALA A 221 47.55 8.25 -47.19
C ALA A 221 49.04 7.87 -47.00
N ILE A 222 49.36 6.67 -46.52
CA ILE A 222 50.76 6.23 -46.30
C ILE A 222 51.24 5.28 -47.42
N ARG A 223 50.37 4.84 -48.34
CA ARG A 223 50.73 3.86 -49.39
C ARG A 223 51.07 4.47 -50.76
N HIS A 224 50.83 5.76 -51.00
CA HIS A 224 51.07 6.39 -52.31
C HIS A 224 52.35 7.23 -52.45
N HIS A 225 53.26 7.22 -51.47
CA HIS A 225 54.52 8.00 -51.57
C HIS A 225 55.80 7.16 -51.71
N LYS A 226 55.71 5.90 -52.14
CA LYS A 226 56.89 5.07 -52.44
C LYS A 226 56.71 4.32 -53.75
N GLY A 227 57.03 4.99 -54.86
CA GLY A 227 57.06 4.36 -56.18
C GLY A 227 57.15 5.37 -57.33
N GLY A 228 58.32 5.96 -57.57
CA GLY A 228 58.60 6.77 -58.76
C GLY A 228 60.07 7.17 -58.77
N ARG A 229 60.80 6.71 -59.79
CA ARG A 229 62.22 6.99 -60.06
C ARG A 229 62.44 8.44 -60.45
#